data_AF-A0A6J1Z4M9-F1
#
_entry.id   AF-A0A6J1Z4M9-F1
#
_cell.length_a   1.000
_cell.length_b   1.000
_cell.length_c   1.000
_cell.angle_alpha   90.00
_cell.angle_beta   90.00
_cell.angle_gamma   90.00
#
_symmetry.space_group_name_H-M   'P 1'
#
loop_
_entity.id
_entity.type
_entity.pdbx_description
1 polymer ?
#
loop_
_entity_poly.entity_id
_entity_poly.type
_entity_poly.pdbx_seq_one_letter_code
_entity_poly.pdbx_strand_id
1 'polypeptide(L)'
;MYRRIHEAIIQSPPIDDFDVFKESKEQNFFESQESLIALCTHLQELRTTIEDLDENQLKDEFFKLLQISLWGNKCDLSLSGGETSSQRTNIINSVEELKPFILVNDMEHLWSLLNNCKKTREKASVTRVDVVLDNSGFELVTDLVLADFLLCSQLATEIRFYGKTIPWFVSDTTVHDFNWLIEQMKGSNHKWMSKCGADWENSIKMGRWVYHDHIFWTLPHEFCVMSQVAPDLYAELQKAHLILFKGDLNYRKLTGDRKWACTIPFRQALRGFHPAPLCSVRTLKAEVQVGLQPGQAEQLAASEPNWMTTGKYGIFQFDGPL
;
A
#
# COMPACT_ATOMS: atom_id res chain seq x y z
N MET A 1 21.05 7.70 6.69
CA MET A 1 20.65 8.02 8.08
C MET A 1 20.15 6.76 8.80
N TYR A 2 19.00 6.17 8.45
CA TYR A 2 18.44 4.98 9.13
C TYR A 2 19.38 3.78 9.23
N ARG A 3 20.19 3.50 8.20
CA ARG A 3 21.22 2.44 8.27
C ARG A 3 22.26 2.64 9.37
N ARG A 4 22.60 3.89 9.71
CA ARG A 4 23.51 4.27 10.80
C ARG A 4 22.83 4.18 12.17
N ILE A 5 21.54 4.52 12.26
CA ILE A 5 20.74 4.25 13.48
C ILE A 5 20.77 2.74 13.77
N HIS A 6 20.43 1.93 12.78
CA HIS A 6 20.41 0.47 12.94
C HIS A 6 21.80 -0.09 13.27
N GLU A 7 22.87 0.45 12.67
CA GLU A 7 24.25 0.11 13.04
C GLU A 7 24.56 0.36 14.53
N ALA A 8 24.12 1.49 15.08
CA ALA A 8 24.34 1.80 16.50
C ALA A 8 23.62 0.80 17.43
N ILE A 9 22.41 0.36 17.05
CA ILE A 9 21.64 -0.63 17.82
C ILE A 9 22.33 -1.99 17.80
N ILE A 10 22.67 -2.52 16.61
CA ILE A 10 23.29 -3.85 16.51
C ILE A 10 24.70 -3.91 17.15
N GLN A 11 25.35 -2.76 17.34
CA GLN A 11 26.63 -2.64 18.07
C GLN A 11 26.46 -2.57 19.59
N SER A 12 25.23 -2.56 20.10
CA SER A 12 24.92 -2.35 21.51
C SER A 12 24.22 -3.55 22.18
N PRO A 13 24.78 -4.78 22.21
CA PRO A 13 24.21 -5.86 23.01
C PRO A 13 24.06 -5.46 24.50
N PRO A 14 22.97 -5.87 25.18
CA PRO A 14 21.98 -6.87 24.77
C PRO A 14 20.72 -6.29 24.08
N ILE A 15 20.76 -5.06 23.56
CA ILE A 15 19.61 -4.40 22.91
C ILE A 15 19.73 -4.39 21.38
N ASP A 16 20.50 -5.31 20.80
CA ASP A 16 20.84 -5.37 19.37
C ASP A 16 19.67 -5.74 18.45
N ASP A 17 18.55 -6.21 19.01
CA ASP A 17 17.27 -6.47 18.34
C ASP A 17 16.22 -5.36 18.56
N PHE A 18 16.57 -4.27 19.27
CA PHE A 18 15.61 -3.24 19.65
C PHE A 18 15.17 -2.40 18.45
N ASP A 19 13.86 -2.44 18.16
CA ASP A 19 13.24 -1.52 17.22
C ASP A 19 12.88 -0.20 17.92
N VAL A 20 13.72 0.81 17.69
CA VAL A 20 13.58 2.17 18.23
C VAL A 20 12.29 2.89 17.81
N PHE A 21 11.57 2.37 16.81
CA PHE A 21 10.32 2.96 16.32
C PHE A 21 9.09 2.14 16.68
N LYS A 22 9.26 0.98 17.33
CA LYS A 22 8.16 0.06 17.67
C LYS A 22 7.05 0.74 18.46
N GLU A 23 7.39 1.50 19.50
CA GLU A 23 6.41 2.21 20.32
C GLU A 23 5.51 3.13 19.48
N SER A 24 6.10 3.91 18.56
CA SER A 24 5.34 4.78 17.66
C SER A 24 4.43 4.00 16.71
N LYS A 25 4.87 2.82 16.25
CA LYS A 25 4.11 1.97 15.32
C LYS A 25 2.93 1.27 16.01
N GLU A 26 3.14 0.78 17.23
CA GLU A 26 2.09 0.17 18.05
C GLU A 26 1.08 1.23 18.50
N GLN A 27 1.54 2.43 18.88
CA GLN A 27 0.66 3.54 19.26
C GLN A 27 -0.28 3.91 18.11
N ASN A 28 0.21 4.00 16.86
CA ASN A 28 -0.65 4.25 15.70
C ASN A 28 -1.77 3.20 15.60
N PHE A 29 -1.46 1.92 15.76
CA PHE A 29 -2.48 0.86 15.74
C PHE A 29 -3.55 1.03 16.84
N PHE A 30 -3.15 1.42 18.05
CA PHE A 30 -4.09 1.61 19.16
C PHE A 30 -4.93 2.89 19.04
N GLU A 31 -4.41 3.93 18.39
CA GLU A 31 -5.17 5.17 18.14
C GLU A 31 -6.22 4.98 17.04
N SER A 32 -6.01 4.04 16.11
CA SER A 32 -6.92 3.80 14.98
C SER A 32 -8.05 2.80 15.25
N GLN A 33 -8.31 2.37 16.48
CA GLN A 33 -9.21 1.23 16.76
C GLN A 33 -10.62 1.38 16.17
N GLU A 34 -11.22 2.57 16.22
CA GLU A 34 -12.56 2.80 15.66
C GLU A 34 -12.57 2.60 14.13
N SER A 35 -11.56 3.13 13.46
CA SER A 35 -11.33 2.98 12.02
C SER A 35 -11.10 1.53 11.62
N LEU A 36 -10.29 0.81 12.41
CA LEU A 36 -10.01 -0.61 12.22
C LEU A 36 -11.28 -1.46 12.35
N ILE A 37 -12.09 -1.18 13.37
CA ILE A 37 -13.40 -1.82 13.60
C ILE A 37 -14.32 -1.59 12.40
N ALA A 38 -14.47 -0.34 11.96
CA ALA A 38 -15.34 0.01 10.84
C ALA A 38 -14.90 -0.70 9.55
N LEU A 39 -13.61 -0.69 9.24
CA LEU A 39 -13.08 -1.32 8.04
C LEU A 39 -13.21 -2.85 8.06
N CYS A 40 -12.96 -3.50 9.20
CA CYS A 40 -13.15 -4.94 9.34
C CYS A 40 -14.62 -5.34 9.27
N THR A 41 -15.51 -4.52 9.83
CA THR A 41 -16.97 -4.74 9.74
C THR A 41 -17.41 -4.69 8.29
N HIS A 42 -17.01 -3.66 7.55
CA HIS A 42 -17.31 -3.53 6.12
C HIS A 42 -16.79 -4.70 5.30
N LEU A 43 -15.53 -5.12 5.51
CA LEU A 43 -14.96 -6.26 4.80
C LEU A 43 -15.76 -7.55 5.06
N GLN A 44 -16.12 -7.82 6.32
CA GLN A 44 -16.86 -9.03 6.67
C GLN A 44 -18.31 -9.00 6.15
N GLU A 45 -18.97 -7.84 6.16
CA GLU A 45 -20.29 -7.67 5.54
C GLU A 45 -20.22 -7.85 4.03
N LEU A 46 -19.29 -7.19 3.35
CA LEU A 46 -19.03 -7.33 1.92
C LEU A 46 -18.78 -8.79 1.53
N ARG A 47 -18.03 -9.53 2.34
CA ARG A 47 -17.75 -10.94 2.10
C ARG A 47 -19.02 -11.81 2.09
N THR A 48 -20.05 -11.44 2.83
CA THR A 48 -21.31 -12.21 2.83
C THR A 48 -22.14 -12.04 1.56
N THR A 49 -21.93 -10.93 0.83
CA THR A 49 -22.69 -10.59 -0.38
C THR A 49 -21.84 -10.61 -1.65
N ILE A 50 -20.54 -10.92 -1.55
CA ILE A 50 -19.58 -10.78 -2.66
C ILE A 50 -19.90 -11.65 -3.88
N GLU A 51 -20.58 -12.79 -3.67
CA GLU A 51 -21.03 -13.68 -4.75
C GLU A 51 -22.26 -13.14 -5.50
N ASP A 52 -23.02 -12.26 -4.86
CA ASP A 52 -24.23 -11.65 -5.41
C ASP A 52 -23.94 -10.33 -6.16
N LEU A 53 -22.72 -9.79 -6.04
CA LEU A 53 -22.33 -8.55 -6.69
C LEU A 53 -22.15 -8.74 -8.20
N ASP A 54 -22.75 -7.84 -8.98
CA ASP A 54 -22.41 -7.72 -10.39
C ASP A 54 -20.99 -7.16 -10.60
N GLU A 55 -20.52 -7.21 -11.84
CA GLU A 55 -19.17 -6.79 -12.21
C GLU A 55 -18.89 -5.30 -11.89
N ASN A 56 -19.88 -4.42 -12.06
CA ASN A 56 -19.72 -2.99 -11.78
C ASN A 56 -19.73 -2.74 -10.26
N GLN A 57 -20.60 -3.40 -9.52
CA GLN A 57 -20.63 -3.30 -8.06
C GLN A 57 -19.31 -3.79 -7.43
N LEU A 58 -18.77 -4.90 -7.97
CA LEU A 58 -17.46 -5.40 -7.54
C LEU A 58 -16.32 -4.43 -7.90
N LYS A 59 -16.41 -3.76 -9.05
CA LYS A 59 -15.47 -2.70 -9.45
C LYS A 59 -15.53 -1.51 -8.49
N ASP A 60 -16.72 -1.08 -8.10
CA ASP A 60 -16.89 0.06 -7.20
C ASP A 60 -16.32 -0.25 -5.81
N GLU A 61 -16.52 -1.46 -5.30
CA GLU A 61 -15.88 -1.89 -4.04
C GLU A 61 -14.36 -2.01 -4.17
N PHE A 62 -13.84 -2.49 -5.30
CA PHE A 62 -12.41 -2.50 -5.57
C PHE A 62 -11.81 -1.08 -5.55
N PHE A 63 -12.43 -0.13 -6.24
CA PHE A 63 -11.99 1.27 -6.24
C PHE A 63 -12.10 1.92 -4.87
N LYS A 64 -13.14 1.61 -4.11
CA LYS A 64 -13.31 2.10 -2.74
C LYS A 64 -12.15 1.63 -1.85
N LEU A 65 -11.84 0.33 -1.85
CA LEU A 65 -10.75 -0.23 -1.04
C LEU A 65 -9.36 0.26 -1.49
N LEU A 66 -9.15 0.47 -2.79
CA LEU A 66 -7.93 1.11 -3.30
C LEU A 66 -7.76 2.54 -2.77
N GLN A 67 -8.84 3.33 -2.75
CA GLN A 67 -8.81 4.69 -2.19
C GLN A 67 -8.58 4.68 -0.68
N ILE A 68 -9.15 3.73 0.06
CA ILE A 68 -8.84 3.56 1.48
C ILE A 68 -7.36 3.22 1.67
N SER A 69 -6.79 2.32 0.86
CA SER A 69 -5.35 1.98 0.87
C SER A 69 -4.44 3.16 0.52
N LEU A 70 -4.86 4.05 -0.39
CA LEU A 70 -4.16 5.30 -0.71
C LEU A 70 -4.15 6.27 0.48
N TRP A 71 -5.31 6.45 1.11
CA TRP A 71 -5.52 7.48 2.12
C TRP A 71 -5.30 7.02 3.55
N GLY A 72 -4.88 5.77 3.79
CA GLY A 72 -4.68 5.19 5.14
C GLY A 72 -3.96 6.15 6.09
N ASN A 73 -2.82 6.70 5.66
CA ASN A 73 -2.04 7.68 6.45
C ASN A 73 -2.79 8.99 6.78
N LYS A 74 -3.73 9.42 5.94
CA LYS A 74 -4.44 10.71 6.06
C LYS A 74 -5.75 10.56 6.82
N CYS A 75 -6.51 9.49 6.54
CA CYS A 75 -7.78 9.21 7.19
C CYS A 75 -7.61 8.97 8.70
N ASP A 76 -6.49 8.38 9.11
CA ASP A 76 -6.16 8.20 10.53
C ASP A 76 -5.90 9.53 11.25
N LEU A 77 -5.06 10.40 10.68
CA LEU A 77 -4.72 11.71 11.25
C LEU A 77 -5.91 12.66 11.38
N SER A 78 -6.85 12.63 10.41
CA SER A 78 -8.09 13.42 10.51
C SER A 78 -9.03 12.95 11.62
N LEU A 79 -8.90 11.70 12.07
CA LEU A 79 -9.71 11.11 13.13
C LEU A 79 -9.03 11.22 14.50
N SER A 80 -7.69 11.28 14.55
CA SER A 80 -6.91 11.30 15.79
C SER A 80 -6.54 12.70 16.34
N GLY A 81 -6.77 13.81 15.61
CA GLY A 81 -6.38 15.13 16.13
C GLY A 81 -7.06 16.37 15.53
N GLY A 82 -8.01 16.97 16.27
CA GLY A 82 -8.02 18.43 16.42
C GLY A 82 -9.36 19.18 16.46
N GLU A 83 -10.47 18.62 15.96
CA GLU A 83 -11.78 19.29 16.07
C GLU A 83 -12.78 18.40 16.81
N THR A 84 -13.19 18.86 17.99
CA THR A 84 -14.41 18.40 18.66
C THR A 84 -15.63 18.85 17.84
N SER A 85 -15.90 18.16 16.75
CA SER A 85 -17.18 18.23 16.05
C SER A 85 -17.77 16.83 15.96
N SER A 86 -19.06 16.75 16.24
CA SER A 86 -19.88 15.56 16.47
C SER A 86 -20.13 14.70 15.22
N GLN A 87 -19.19 14.65 14.29
CA GLN A 87 -19.25 13.87 13.05
C GLN A 87 -17.95 13.08 12.89
N ARG A 88 -17.82 11.96 13.63
CA ARG A 88 -16.80 10.95 13.31
C ARG A 88 -17.19 10.29 12.01
N THR A 89 -16.66 10.79 10.90
CA THR A 89 -16.97 10.29 9.55
C THR A 89 -16.34 8.91 9.37
N ASN A 90 -17.16 7.88 9.10
CA ASN A 90 -16.67 6.57 8.68
C ASN A 90 -15.71 6.75 7.49
N ILE A 91 -14.48 6.23 7.58
CA ILE A 91 -13.46 6.31 6.51
C ILE A 91 -14.00 5.86 5.16
N ILE A 92 -14.87 4.85 5.19
CA ILE A 92 -15.56 4.27 4.03
C ILE A 92 -16.41 5.32 3.29
N ASN A 93 -16.96 6.30 4.02
CA ASN A 93 -17.78 7.37 3.45
C ASN A 93 -16.96 8.61 3.07
N SER A 94 -15.80 8.83 3.70
CA SER A 94 -14.97 10.02 3.44
C SER A 94 -14.11 9.92 2.19
N VAL A 95 -13.89 8.73 1.62
CA VAL A 95 -13.10 8.59 0.38
C VAL A 95 -13.72 9.31 -0.83
N GLU A 96 -15.04 9.48 -0.86
CA GLU A 96 -15.72 10.26 -1.91
C GLU A 96 -15.31 11.74 -1.88
N GLU A 97 -15.17 12.32 -0.69
CA GLU A 97 -14.71 13.70 -0.49
C GLU A 97 -13.23 13.88 -0.86
N LEU A 98 -12.46 12.78 -0.86
CA LEU A 98 -11.05 12.78 -1.19
C LEU A 98 -10.75 12.58 -2.68
N LYS A 99 -11.74 12.17 -3.49
CA LYS A 99 -11.59 11.97 -4.95
C LYS A 99 -11.02 13.18 -5.69
N PRO A 100 -11.43 14.44 -5.42
CA PRO A 100 -10.86 15.61 -6.09
C PRO A 100 -9.36 15.82 -5.86
N PHE A 101 -8.77 15.17 -4.85
CA PHE A 101 -7.34 15.25 -4.54
C PHE A 101 -6.52 14.14 -5.20
N ILE A 102 -7.13 13.28 -6.03
CA ILE A 102 -6.41 12.29 -6.83
C ILE A 102 -5.99 12.94 -8.16
N LEU A 103 -4.69 13.17 -8.34
CA LEU A 103 -4.15 13.92 -9.50
C LEU A 103 -3.99 13.07 -10.76
N VAL A 104 -3.69 11.79 -10.57
CA VAL A 104 -3.56 10.76 -11.62
C VAL A 104 -4.31 9.54 -11.12
N ASN A 105 -5.24 9.04 -11.93
CA ASN A 105 -6.17 8.00 -11.51
C ASN A 105 -6.27 6.89 -12.56
N ASP A 106 -5.37 5.92 -12.45
CA ASP A 106 -5.29 4.77 -13.35
C ASP A 106 -5.99 3.52 -12.79
N MET A 107 -6.93 3.67 -11.83
CA MET A 107 -7.60 2.53 -11.21
C MET A 107 -8.36 1.64 -12.22
N GLU A 108 -8.89 2.22 -13.30
CA GLU A 108 -9.55 1.48 -14.39
C GLU A 108 -8.60 0.50 -15.08
N HIS A 109 -7.30 0.82 -15.18
CA HIS A 109 -6.30 -0.09 -15.73
C HIS A 109 -6.06 -1.28 -14.80
N LEU A 110 -6.05 -1.05 -13.49
CA LEU A 110 -5.93 -2.13 -12.50
C LEU A 110 -7.13 -3.07 -12.55
N TRP A 111 -8.33 -2.51 -12.64
CA TRP A 111 -9.56 -3.29 -12.75
C TRP A 111 -9.54 -4.13 -14.03
N SER A 112 -9.27 -3.51 -15.18
CA SER A 112 -9.23 -4.19 -16.48
C SER A 112 -8.25 -5.35 -16.46
N LEU A 113 -7.05 -5.14 -15.92
CA LEU A 113 -6.01 -6.16 -15.79
C LEU A 113 -6.45 -7.34 -14.93
N LEU A 114 -6.88 -7.10 -13.69
CA LEU A 114 -7.22 -8.17 -12.75
C LEU A 114 -8.52 -8.90 -13.12
N ASN A 115 -9.51 -8.16 -13.63
CA ASN A 115 -10.76 -8.75 -14.09
C ASN A 115 -10.54 -9.60 -15.35
N ASN A 116 -9.69 -9.16 -16.29
CA ASN A 116 -9.30 -9.99 -17.42
C ASN A 116 -8.55 -11.25 -16.96
N CYS A 117 -7.62 -11.13 -16.01
CA CYS A 117 -6.96 -12.28 -15.39
C CYS A 117 -8.01 -13.23 -14.80
N LYS A 118 -8.97 -12.73 -14.01
CA LYS A 118 -10.07 -13.53 -13.43
C LYS A 118 -10.90 -14.26 -14.48
N LYS A 119 -11.29 -13.58 -15.57
CA LYS A 119 -12.13 -14.15 -16.64
C LYS A 119 -11.42 -15.19 -17.49
N THR A 120 -10.13 -15.02 -17.70
CA THR A 120 -9.30 -15.92 -18.55
C THR A 120 -8.58 -17.00 -17.75
N ARG A 121 -8.65 -16.96 -16.41
CA ARG A 121 -7.96 -17.89 -15.51
C ARG A 121 -8.42 -19.32 -15.72
N GLU A 122 -7.50 -20.20 -16.09
CA GLU A 122 -7.71 -21.64 -16.05
C GLU A 122 -7.72 -22.14 -14.59
N LYS A 123 -8.44 -23.23 -14.31
CA LYS A 123 -8.68 -23.72 -12.93
C LYS A 123 -7.42 -23.88 -12.06
N ALA A 124 -6.26 -24.15 -12.65
CA ALA A 124 -4.99 -24.36 -11.93
C ALA A 124 -4.01 -23.17 -12.01
N SER A 125 -4.36 -22.11 -12.75
CA SER A 125 -3.48 -20.94 -12.92
C SER A 125 -3.59 -19.95 -11.75
N VAL A 126 -2.46 -19.32 -11.44
CA VAL A 126 -2.34 -18.36 -10.33
C VAL A 126 -2.46 -16.95 -10.88
N THR A 127 -3.23 -16.09 -10.22
CA THR A 127 -3.15 -14.63 -10.37
C THR A 127 -2.47 -14.05 -9.13
N ARG A 128 -1.23 -13.60 -9.30
CA ARG A 128 -0.39 -13.09 -8.20
C ARG A 128 -0.43 -11.57 -8.16
N VAL A 129 -0.74 -11.01 -6.98
CA VAL A 129 -0.59 -9.58 -6.70
C VAL A 129 0.47 -9.39 -5.64
N ASP A 130 1.48 -8.59 -5.98
CA ASP A 130 2.57 -8.24 -5.07
C ASP A 130 2.29 -6.84 -4.50
N VAL A 131 2.55 -6.64 -3.20
CA VAL A 131 2.37 -5.38 -2.48
C VAL A 131 3.68 -5.03 -1.80
N VAL A 132 4.34 -3.98 -2.29
CA VAL A 132 5.54 -3.42 -1.67
C VAL A 132 5.09 -2.37 -0.65
N LEU A 133 5.18 -2.75 0.63
CA LEU A 133 4.59 -2.02 1.76
C LEU A 133 5.33 -0.72 2.07
N ASP A 134 4.60 0.23 2.65
CA ASP A 134 5.09 1.46 3.28
C ASP A 134 4.94 1.33 4.80
N ASN A 135 4.02 2.06 5.42
CA ASN A 135 3.89 2.12 6.87
C ASN A 135 3.17 0.93 7.50
N SER A 136 3.45 0.69 8.78
CA SER A 136 2.71 -0.20 9.67
C SER A 136 1.40 0.45 10.15
N GLY A 137 0.78 -0.13 11.18
CA GLY A 137 -0.40 0.46 11.82
C GLY A 137 -1.60 0.49 10.88
N PHE A 138 -2.32 1.60 10.84
CA PHE A 138 -3.56 1.69 10.06
C PHE A 138 -3.34 1.50 8.55
N GLU A 139 -2.27 2.06 7.96
CA GLU A 139 -1.97 1.87 6.54
C GLU A 139 -1.81 0.38 6.21
N LEU A 140 -1.05 -0.36 7.01
CA LEU A 140 -0.91 -1.80 6.81
C LEU A 140 -2.26 -2.51 6.86
N VAL A 141 -3.16 -2.14 7.78
CA VAL A 141 -4.51 -2.74 7.81
C VAL A 141 -5.30 -2.46 6.53
N THR A 142 -5.21 -1.26 5.97
CA THR A 142 -5.88 -0.96 4.70
C THR A 142 -5.37 -1.85 3.56
N ASP A 143 -4.07 -2.15 3.55
CA ASP A 143 -3.45 -3.05 2.57
C ASP A 143 -3.86 -4.51 2.77
N LEU A 144 -3.93 -4.98 4.02
CA LEU A 144 -4.40 -6.33 4.35
C LEU A 144 -5.88 -6.51 4.00
N VAL A 145 -6.72 -5.49 4.22
CA VAL A 145 -8.13 -5.52 3.85
C VAL A 145 -8.29 -5.56 2.33
N LEU A 146 -7.51 -4.76 1.59
CA LEU A 146 -7.50 -4.82 0.13
C LEU A 146 -7.06 -6.22 -0.36
N ALA A 147 -6.01 -6.79 0.23
CA ALA A 147 -5.52 -8.12 -0.10
C ALA A 147 -6.56 -9.23 0.17
N ASP A 148 -7.35 -9.12 1.25
CA ASP A 148 -8.38 -10.09 1.59
C ASP A 148 -9.54 -9.99 0.59
N PHE A 149 -9.96 -8.76 0.27
CA PHE A 149 -10.94 -8.51 -0.78
C PHE A 149 -10.48 -9.08 -2.13
N LEU A 150 -9.21 -8.89 -2.52
CA LEU A 150 -8.68 -9.41 -3.78
C LEU A 150 -8.78 -10.95 -3.85
N LEU A 151 -8.54 -11.65 -2.74
CA LEU A 151 -8.73 -13.10 -2.67
C LEU A 151 -10.21 -13.50 -2.67
N CYS A 152 -11.05 -12.86 -1.85
CA CYS A 152 -12.46 -13.19 -1.74
C CYS A 152 -13.24 -12.91 -3.03
N SER A 153 -12.90 -11.84 -3.74
CA SER A 153 -13.44 -11.48 -5.06
C SER A 153 -12.86 -12.33 -6.21
N GLN A 154 -11.86 -13.16 -5.92
CA GLN A 154 -11.10 -13.93 -6.89
C GLN A 154 -10.40 -13.08 -7.97
N LEU A 155 -10.16 -11.78 -7.70
CA LEU A 155 -9.30 -10.94 -8.54
C LEU A 155 -7.84 -11.35 -8.43
N ALA A 156 -7.45 -11.92 -7.28
CA ALA A 156 -6.17 -12.58 -7.07
C ALA A 156 -6.37 -13.98 -6.47
N THR A 157 -5.36 -14.82 -6.57
CA THR A 157 -5.29 -16.14 -5.91
C THR A 157 -4.13 -16.26 -4.93
N GLU A 158 -3.10 -15.42 -5.11
CA GLU A 158 -1.93 -15.31 -4.24
C GLU A 158 -1.62 -13.82 -4.03
N ILE A 159 -1.37 -13.42 -2.79
CA ILE A 159 -0.87 -12.09 -2.43
C ILE A 159 0.51 -12.23 -1.83
N ARG A 160 1.46 -11.42 -2.28
CA ARG A 160 2.78 -11.32 -1.66
C ARG A 160 3.02 -9.95 -1.09
N PHE A 161 3.49 -9.89 0.13
CA PHE A 161 3.85 -8.64 0.80
C PHE A 161 5.36 -8.54 0.88
N TYR A 162 5.91 -7.36 0.56
CA TYR A 162 7.31 -7.05 0.73
C TYR A 162 7.48 -5.92 1.73
N GLY A 163 8.10 -6.22 2.87
CA GLY A 163 8.43 -5.21 3.87
C GLY A 163 9.94 -4.98 4.00
N LYS A 164 10.31 -4.28 5.07
CA LYS A 164 11.68 -3.86 5.35
C LYS A 164 12.38 -4.83 6.29
N THR A 165 13.66 -5.11 6.03
CA THR A 165 14.47 -6.05 6.84
C THR A 165 14.97 -5.45 8.16
N ILE A 166 14.88 -4.13 8.32
CA ILE A 166 15.35 -3.38 9.50
C ILE A 166 14.35 -2.24 9.80
N PRO A 167 14.33 -1.70 11.03
CA PRO A 167 13.59 -0.47 11.32
C PRO A 167 13.97 0.65 10.35
N TRP A 168 13.00 1.13 9.59
CA TRP A 168 13.22 1.96 8.41
C TRP A 168 12.19 3.07 8.34
N PHE A 169 12.63 4.29 8.01
CA PHE A 169 11.75 5.45 7.80
C PHE A 169 10.68 5.67 8.89
N VAL A 170 11.05 5.37 10.15
CA VAL A 170 10.21 5.42 11.34
C VAL A 170 9.09 4.39 11.31
N SER A 171 8.14 4.53 10.40
CA SER A 171 6.89 3.78 10.39
C SER A 171 6.88 2.60 9.42
N ASP A 172 7.90 2.37 8.61
CA ASP A 172 7.83 1.30 7.60
C ASP A 172 7.68 -0.09 8.24
N THR A 173 6.83 -0.90 7.60
CA THR A 173 6.51 -2.26 8.05
C THR A 173 7.72 -3.20 7.91
N THR A 174 8.15 -3.76 9.03
CA THR A 174 9.04 -4.93 9.12
C THR A 174 8.23 -6.22 9.29
N VAL A 175 8.90 -7.38 9.26
CA VAL A 175 8.26 -8.67 9.49
C VAL A 175 7.64 -8.76 10.90
N HIS A 176 8.27 -8.10 11.88
CA HIS A 176 7.78 -8.06 13.25
C HIS A 176 6.48 -7.28 13.34
N ASP A 177 6.38 -6.12 12.67
CA ASP A 177 5.16 -5.31 12.65
C ASP A 177 4.01 -6.04 11.98
N PHE A 178 4.29 -6.70 10.84
CA PHE A 178 3.30 -7.48 10.10
C PHE A 178 2.71 -8.61 10.96
N ASN A 179 3.56 -9.40 11.59
CA ASN A 179 3.13 -10.51 12.44
C ASN A 179 2.43 -10.02 13.71
N TRP A 180 2.99 -9.00 14.38
CA TRP A 180 2.41 -8.40 15.58
C TRP A 180 1.01 -7.86 15.29
N LEU A 181 0.82 -7.14 14.19
CA LEU A 181 -0.47 -6.58 13.83
C LEU A 181 -1.52 -7.67 13.62
N ILE A 182 -1.18 -8.73 12.87
CA ILE A 182 -2.11 -9.85 12.63
C ILE A 182 -2.46 -10.55 13.95
N GLU A 183 -1.48 -10.71 14.85
CA GLU A 183 -1.71 -11.26 16.19
C GLU A 183 -2.66 -10.38 17.01
N GLN A 184 -2.47 -9.06 17.02
CA GLN A 184 -3.36 -8.12 17.72
C GLN A 184 -4.78 -8.16 17.14
N MET A 185 -4.90 -8.21 15.81
CA MET A 185 -6.20 -8.30 15.14
C MET A 185 -6.91 -9.59 15.52
N LYS A 186 -6.22 -10.73 15.48
CA LYS A 186 -6.74 -12.05 15.86
C LYS A 186 -7.12 -12.11 17.34
N GLY A 187 -6.32 -11.52 18.21
CA GLY A 187 -6.52 -11.45 19.66
C GLY A 187 -7.55 -10.42 20.12
N SER A 188 -8.09 -9.60 19.20
CA SER A 188 -9.09 -8.57 19.53
C SER A 188 -10.37 -9.18 20.09
N ASN A 189 -10.98 -8.53 21.08
CA ASN A 189 -12.31 -8.90 21.59
C ASN A 189 -13.46 -8.47 20.65
N HIS A 190 -13.16 -7.65 19.62
CA HIS A 190 -14.16 -7.24 18.65
C HIS A 190 -14.39 -8.35 17.61
N LYS A 191 -15.65 -8.75 17.40
CA LYS A 191 -16.06 -9.87 16.55
C LYS A 191 -15.43 -9.83 15.14
N TRP A 192 -15.50 -8.67 14.48
CA TRP A 192 -15.04 -8.57 13.10
C TRP A 192 -13.54 -8.40 12.96
N MET A 193 -12.88 -7.79 13.94
CA MET A 193 -11.40 -7.69 13.93
C MET A 193 -10.77 -9.06 14.17
N SER A 194 -11.23 -9.79 15.18
CA SER A 194 -10.77 -11.17 15.45
C SER A 194 -11.02 -12.09 14.27
N LYS A 195 -12.17 -11.98 13.61
CA LYS A 195 -12.47 -12.74 12.39
C LYS A 195 -11.51 -12.43 11.26
N CYS A 196 -11.26 -11.15 10.97
CA CYS A 196 -10.27 -10.74 9.97
C CYS A 196 -8.87 -11.28 10.32
N GLY A 197 -8.39 -11.07 11.55
CA GLY A 197 -7.08 -11.57 11.98
C GLY A 197 -6.93 -13.09 11.87
N ALA A 198 -7.98 -13.84 12.20
CA ALA A 198 -8.00 -15.30 12.03
C ALA A 198 -7.97 -15.72 10.54
N ASP A 199 -8.71 -15.01 9.67
CA ASP A 199 -8.72 -15.26 8.23
C ASP A 199 -7.37 -14.93 7.57
N TRP A 200 -6.71 -13.88 8.03
CA TRP A 200 -5.38 -13.46 7.56
C TRP A 200 -4.31 -14.47 7.96
N GLU A 201 -4.30 -14.89 9.23
CA GLU A 201 -3.41 -15.96 9.69
C GLU A 201 -3.64 -17.26 8.91
N ASN A 202 -4.90 -17.61 8.63
CA ASN A 202 -5.23 -18.79 7.83
C ASN A 202 -4.75 -18.63 6.37
N SER A 203 -4.87 -17.44 5.78
CA SER A 203 -4.37 -17.17 4.42
C SER A 203 -2.86 -17.32 4.33
N ILE A 204 -2.13 -16.93 5.39
CA ILE A 204 -0.68 -17.18 5.52
C ILE A 204 -0.40 -18.68 5.64
N LYS A 205 -1.10 -19.40 6.53
CA LYS A 205 -0.93 -20.86 6.71
C LYS A 205 -1.19 -21.66 5.43
N MET A 206 -2.15 -21.21 4.61
CA MET A 206 -2.48 -21.82 3.33
C MET A 206 -1.56 -21.39 2.18
N GLY A 207 -0.60 -20.48 2.41
CA GLY A 207 0.29 -19.94 1.38
C GLY A 207 -0.42 -19.04 0.36
N ARG A 208 -1.65 -18.59 0.64
CA ARG A 208 -2.35 -17.59 -0.20
C ARG A 208 -1.82 -16.19 0.05
N TRP A 209 -1.36 -15.91 1.27
CA TRP A 209 -0.57 -14.74 1.62
C TRP A 209 0.85 -15.18 1.94
N VAL A 210 1.84 -14.47 1.40
CA VAL A 210 3.25 -14.73 1.68
C VAL A 210 3.92 -13.40 2.01
N TYR A 211 4.56 -13.33 3.17
CA TYR A 211 5.43 -12.21 3.52
C TYR A 211 6.86 -12.53 3.08
N HIS A 212 7.48 -11.56 2.41
CA HIS A 212 8.89 -11.57 2.08
C HIS A 212 9.54 -10.30 2.63
N ASP A 213 10.78 -10.44 3.11
CA ASP A 213 11.69 -9.32 3.21
C ASP A 213 12.87 -9.58 2.26
N HIS A 214 13.54 -8.50 1.87
CA HIS A 214 14.74 -8.57 1.06
C HIS A 214 15.57 -7.32 1.33
N ILE A 215 16.88 -7.49 1.50
CA ILE A 215 17.77 -6.38 1.90
C ILE A 215 17.69 -5.19 0.94
N PHE A 216 17.39 -5.44 -0.34
CA PHE A 216 17.29 -4.41 -1.37
C PHE A 216 16.32 -3.27 -0.99
N TRP A 217 15.22 -3.58 -0.31
CA TRP A 217 14.23 -2.59 0.08
C TRP A 217 14.79 -1.54 1.05
N THR A 218 15.81 -1.90 1.84
CA THR A 218 16.50 -1.03 2.81
C THR A 218 17.89 -0.58 2.34
N LEU A 219 18.27 -0.89 1.10
CA LEU A 219 19.44 -0.31 0.43
C LEU A 219 19.13 1.09 -0.13
N PRO A 220 20.15 1.94 -0.38
CA PRO A 220 19.94 3.27 -0.95
C PRO A 220 19.65 3.28 -2.46
N HIS A 221 19.68 2.11 -3.11
CA HIS A 221 19.56 1.99 -4.55
C HIS A 221 18.18 2.41 -5.08
N GLU A 222 18.19 3.06 -6.23
CA GLU A 222 17.01 3.26 -7.08
C GLU A 222 16.51 1.90 -7.59
N PHE A 223 15.23 1.77 -7.93
CA PHE A 223 14.70 0.49 -8.40
C PHE A 223 15.19 0.09 -9.79
N CYS A 224 15.60 1.05 -10.63
CA CYS A 224 16.13 0.78 -11.97
C CYS A 224 17.42 -0.05 -12.00
N VAL A 225 18.15 -0.16 -10.87
CA VAL A 225 19.33 -1.02 -10.76
C VAL A 225 19.06 -2.36 -10.09
N MET A 226 17.80 -2.67 -9.75
CA MET A 226 17.43 -3.91 -9.05
C MET A 226 17.84 -5.16 -9.84
N SER A 227 17.69 -5.18 -11.16
CA SER A 227 18.09 -6.32 -12.00
C SER A 227 19.59 -6.62 -11.96
N GLN A 228 20.42 -5.66 -11.52
CA GLN A 228 21.87 -5.81 -11.38
C GLN A 228 22.28 -6.13 -9.94
N VAL A 229 21.64 -5.46 -8.97
CA VAL A 229 22.02 -5.51 -7.55
C VAL A 229 21.31 -6.65 -6.80
N ALA A 230 20.08 -6.97 -7.19
CA ALA A 230 19.22 -8.01 -6.61
C ALA A 230 18.46 -8.75 -7.72
N PRO A 231 19.19 -9.46 -8.63
CA PRO A 231 18.59 -10.13 -9.78
C PRO A 231 17.55 -11.19 -9.40
N ASP A 232 17.73 -11.82 -8.24
CA ASP A 232 16.80 -12.78 -7.64
C ASP A 232 15.46 -12.12 -7.26
N LEU A 233 15.51 -10.97 -6.59
CA LEU A 233 14.31 -10.19 -6.28
C LEU A 233 13.62 -9.71 -7.56
N TYR A 234 14.38 -9.20 -8.54
CA TYR A 234 13.82 -8.75 -9.81
C TYR A 234 13.12 -9.91 -10.55
N ALA A 235 13.75 -11.09 -10.61
CA ALA A 235 13.18 -12.30 -11.19
C ALA A 235 11.92 -12.78 -10.43
N GLU A 236 11.83 -12.57 -9.13
CA GLU A 236 10.63 -12.88 -8.37
C GLU A 236 9.48 -11.92 -8.70
N LEU A 237 9.76 -10.62 -8.77
CA LEU A 237 8.78 -9.60 -9.16
C LEU A 237 8.24 -9.81 -10.59
N GLN A 238 9.06 -10.36 -11.49
CA GLN A 238 8.62 -10.70 -12.87
C GLN A 238 7.50 -11.75 -12.93
N LYS A 239 7.25 -12.48 -11.84
CA LYS A 239 6.17 -13.47 -11.75
C LYS A 239 4.84 -12.86 -11.31
N ALA A 240 4.83 -11.59 -10.87
CA ALA A 240 3.62 -10.90 -10.48
C ALA A 240 2.75 -10.59 -11.70
N HIS A 241 1.43 -10.61 -11.51
CA HIS A 241 0.48 -10.10 -12.51
C HIS A 241 0.23 -8.61 -12.30
N LEU A 242 0.34 -8.14 -11.05
CA LEU A 242 0.30 -6.74 -10.67
C LEU A 242 1.20 -6.52 -9.45
N ILE A 243 1.97 -5.43 -9.45
CA ILE A 243 2.73 -4.96 -8.29
C ILE A 243 2.18 -3.62 -7.82
N LEU A 244 1.72 -3.54 -6.58
CA LEU A 244 1.31 -2.31 -5.92
C LEU A 244 2.46 -1.76 -5.07
N PHE A 245 2.95 -0.58 -5.41
CA PHE A 245 3.96 0.14 -4.63
C PHE A 245 3.27 1.18 -3.76
N LYS A 246 3.30 0.98 -2.44
CA LYS A 246 2.67 1.89 -1.48
C LYS A 246 3.58 3.07 -1.15
N GLY A 247 3.01 4.26 -1.05
CA GLY A 247 3.66 5.39 -0.38
C GLY A 247 4.72 6.14 -1.17
N ASP A 248 5.27 7.16 -0.53
CA ASP A 248 6.13 8.17 -1.15
C ASP A 248 7.55 7.68 -1.41
N LEU A 249 8.14 6.94 -0.46
CA LEU A 249 9.51 6.44 -0.61
C LEU A 249 9.63 5.44 -1.77
N ASN A 250 8.65 4.55 -1.94
CA ASN A 250 8.63 3.63 -3.07
C ASN A 250 8.53 4.39 -4.40
N TYR A 251 7.71 5.44 -4.49
CA TYR A 251 7.64 6.28 -5.71
C TYR A 251 8.95 7.00 -6.01
N ARG A 252 9.61 7.55 -4.98
CA ARG A 252 10.92 8.18 -5.13
C ARG A 252 11.96 7.19 -5.63
N LYS A 253 11.96 5.95 -5.12
CA LYS A 253 12.85 4.89 -5.62
C LYS A 253 12.51 4.41 -7.04
N LEU A 254 11.22 4.37 -7.41
CA LEU A 254 10.75 4.07 -8.77
C LEU A 254 11.25 5.13 -9.77
N THR A 255 11.19 6.40 -9.40
CA THR A 255 11.54 7.55 -10.25
C THR A 255 12.98 8.04 -10.09
N GLY A 256 13.76 7.37 -9.22
CA GLY A 256 15.14 7.71 -8.92
C GLY A 256 15.35 9.01 -8.15
N ASP A 257 14.29 9.57 -7.54
CA ASP A 257 14.29 10.81 -6.76
C ASP A 257 14.92 12.00 -7.52
N ARG A 258 14.69 12.06 -8.84
CA ARG A 258 15.28 13.05 -9.75
C ARG A 258 14.35 14.24 -9.99
N LYS A 259 14.95 15.35 -10.41
CA LYS A 259 14.24 16.57 -10.85
C LYS A 259 13.69 16.41 -12.27
N TRP A 260 12.69 15.55 -12.42
CA TRP A 260 11.96 15.39 -13.67
C TRP A 260 11.06 16.58 -13.95
N ALA A 261 10.84 16.90 -15.24
CA ALA A 261 9.70 17.74 -15.59
C ALA A 261 8.40 16.96 -15.29
N CYS A 262 7.37 17.63 -14.78
CA CYS A 262 6.14 16.98 -14.32
C CYS A 262 5.38 16.24 -15.44
N THR A 263 5.63 16.60 -16.69
CA THR A 263 5.00 16.02 -17.89
C THR A 263 5.76 14.81 -18.44
N ILE A 264 6.93 14.45 -17.90
CA ILE A 264 7.67 13.25 -18.34
C ILE A 264 6.79 12.02 -18.14
N PRO A 265 6.63 11.12 -19.13
CA PRO A 265 5.83 9.92 -18.96
C PRO A 265 6.33 9.05 -17.81
N PHE A 266 5.42 8.46 -17.03
CA PHE A 266 5.78 7.61 -15.89
C PHE A 266 6.72 6.47 -16.30
N ARG A 267 6.39 5.79 -17.40
CA ARG A 267 7.23 4.73 -18.00
C ARG A 267 8.67 5.17 -18.26
N GLN A 268 8.89 6.42 -18.71
CA GLN A 268 10.23 6.95 -18.92
C GLN A 268 10.95 7.19 -17.58
N ALA A 269 10.23 7.71 -16.58
CA ALA A 269 10.77 7.97 -15.24
C ALA A 269 11.14 6.68 -14.47
N LEU A 270 10.55 5.53 -14.83
CA LEU A 270 10.92 4.21 -14.28
C LEU A 270 12.31 3.72 -14.74
N ARG A 271 12.90 4.34 -15.78
CA ARG A 271 14.28 4.09 -16.24
C ARG A 271 14.59 2.59 -16.47
N GLY A 272 13.66 1.84 -17.07
CA GLY A 272 13.85 0.42 -17.37
C GLY A 272 13.38 -0.54 -16.27
N PHE A 273 12.86 -0.04 -15.15
CA PHE A 273 12.24 -0.88 -14.12
C PHE A 273 10.83 -1.29 -14.52
N HIS A 274 10.71 -2.36 -15.30
CA HIS A 274 9.42 -2.93 -15.74
C HIS A 274 9.34 -4.45 -15.48
N PRO A 275 9.46 -4.91 -14.22
CA PRO A 275 9.43 -6.35 -13.93
C PRO A 275 8.09 -6.99 -14.30
N ALA A 276 6.98 -6.31 -14.01
CA ALA A 276 5.61 -6.71 -14.27
C ALA A 276 4.72 -5.46 -14.36
N PRO A 277 3.42 -5.56 -14.72
CA PRO A 277 2.50 -4.45 -14.58
C PRO A 277 2.54 -3.93 -13.14
N LEU A 278 2.68 -2.62 -12.96
CA LEU A 278 2.83 -2.01 -11.65
C LEU A 278 1.99 -0.75 -11.51
N CYS A 279 1.62 -0.45 -10.27
CA CYS A 279 0.95 0.78 -9.92
C CYS A 279 1.55 1.38 -8.66
N SER A 280 1.87 2.66 -8.70
CA SER A 280 2.16 3.41 -7.49
C SER A 280 0.87 3.93 -6.88
N VAL A 281 0.66 3.60 -5.61
CA VAL A 281 -0.44 4.09 -4.76
C VAL A 281 0.17 5.02 -3.72
N ARG A 282 0.19 6.33 -4.03
CA ARG A 282 1.04 7.30 -3.32
C ARG A 282 0.27 8.55 -2.91
N THR A 283 0.44 8.97 -1.66
CA THR A 283 0.23 10.37 -1.24
C THR A 283 1.52 11.18 -1.42
N LEU A 284 1.42 12.40 -1.95
CA LEU A 284 2.59 13.18 -2.34
C LEU A 284 3.26 13.83 -1.10
N LYS A 285 4.49 13.41 -0.78
CA LYS A 285 5.28 13.91 0.36
C LYS A 285 6.70 14.35 -0.05
N ALA A 286 6.95 14.52 -1.35
CA ALA A 286 8.25 14.91 -1.89
C ALA A 286 8.12 15.62 -3.25
N GLU A 287 9.08 16.51 -3.53
CA GLU A 287 9.17 17.32 -4.76
C GLU A 287 9.57 16.52 -6.02
N VAL A 288 8.88 15.41 -6.25
CA VAL A 288 8.97 14.60 -7.47
C VAL A 288 7.57 14.15 -7.85
N GLN A 289 7.15 14.47 -9.06
CA GLN A 289 5.91 13.99 -9.67
C GLN A 289 6.11 13.98 -11.18
N VAL A 290 5.65 12.93 -11.85
CA VAL A 290 5.74 12.78 -13.32
C VAL A 290 4.39 12.35 -13.90
N GLY A 291 4.26 12.35 -15.22
CA GLY A 291 3.06 11.91 -15.93
C GLY A 291 1.83 12.80 -15.72
N LEU A 292 2.02 14.06 -15.34
CA LEU A 292 0.94 15.05 -15.28
C LEU A 292 0.63 15.60 -16.68
N GLN A 293 -0.60 16.10 -16.85
CA GLN A 293 -0.97 16.82 -18.05
C GLN A 293 -0.23 18.17 -18.13
N PRO A 294 0.10 18.68 -19.34
CA PRO A 294 0.67 20.01 -19.49
C PRO A 294 -0.20 21.08 -18.81
N GLY A 295 0.40 21.93 -17.97
CA GLY A 295 -0.31 23.00 -17.24
C GLY A 295 -0.88 22.60 -15.87
N GLN A 296 -1.01 21.29 -15.59
CA GLN A 296 -1.59 20.81 -14.33
C GLN A 296 -0.70 21.17 -13.12
N ALA A 297 0.62 20.97 -13.25
CA ALA A 297 1.58 21.26 -12.19
C ALA A 297 1.69 22.78 -11.93
N GLU A 298 1.69 23.58 -12.99
CA GLU A 298 1.75 25.04 -12.93
C GLU A 298 0.50 25.61 -12.24
N GLN A 299 -0.68 25.06 -12.55
CA GLN A 299 -1.93 25.47 -11.90
C GLN A 299 -1.91 25.14 -10.39
N LEU A 300 -1.46 23.95 -10.01
CA LEU A 300 -1.34 23.56 -8.61
C LEU A 300 -0.30 24.40 -7.88
N ALA A 301 0.85 24.67 -8.48
CA ALA A 301 1.89 25.50 -7.88
C ALA A 301 1.45 26.95 -7.70
N ALA A 302 0.59 27.47 -8.58
CA ALA A 302 0.04 28.82 -8.46
C ALA A 302 -0.96 28.97 -7.29
N SER A 303 -1.72 27.92 -6.97
CA SER A 303 -2.69 27.94 -5.87
C SER A 303 -2.12 27.45 -4.54
N GLU A 304 -1.24 26.45 -4.56
CA GLU A 304 -0.68 25.79 -3.38
C GLU A 304 0.80 25.43 -3.64
N PRO A 305 1.76 26.34 -3.35
CA PRO A 305 3.18 26.14 -3.68
C PRO A 305 3.82 24.86 -3.12
N ASN A 306 3.26 24.30 -2.04
CA ASN A 306 3.72 23.09 -1.36
C ASN A 306 2.87 21.84 -1.67
N TRP A 307 2.08 21.85 -2.75
CA TRP A 307 1.15 20.75 -3.09
C TRP A 307 1.81 19.36 -3.18
N MET A 308 3.10 19.27 -3.48
CA MET A 308 3.85 18.00 -3.59
C MET A 308 4.31 17.42 -2.24
N THR A 309 4.28 18.18 -1.15
CA THR A 309 4.94 17.80 0.10
C THR A 309 4.01 17.69 1.31
N THR A 310 2.74 18.05 1.16
CA THR A 310 1.77 18.10 2.27
C THR A 310 1.05 16.78 2.53
N GLY A 311 1.17 15.79 1.65
CA GLY A 311 0.33 14.58 1.69
C GLY A 311 -1.14 14.84 1.31
N LYS A 312 -1.46 16.05 0.83
CA LYS A 312 -2.84 16.42 0.48
C LYS A 312 -3.36 15.66 -0.73
N TYR A 313 -2.51 15.51 -1.74
CA TYR A 313 -2.81 14.89 -3.03
C TYR A 313 -2.36 13.44 -3.09
N GLY A 314 -3.03 12.65 -3.92
CA GLY A 314 -2.73 11.25 -4.14
C GLY A 314 -2.72 10.87 -5.62
N ILE A 315 -2.13 9.72 -5.93
CA ILE A 315 -2.11 9.14 -7.28
C ILE A 315 -2.31 7.62 -7.24
N PHE A 316 -2.98 7.12 -8.27
CA PHE A 316 -2.87 5.75 -8.77
C PHE A 316 -2.22 5.85 -10.14
N GLN A 317 -0.92 5.57 -10.23
CA GLN A 317 -0.17 5.76 -11.47
C GLN A 317 0.38 4.42 -11.96
N PHE A 318 -0.12 3.95 -13.11
CA PHE A 318 0.09 2.62 -13.65
C PHE A 318 1.14 2.60 -14.78
N ASP A 319 1.91 1.51 -14.86
CA ASP A 319 2.71 1.13 -16.03
C ASP A 319 2.51 -0.35 -16.33
N GLY A 320 2.09 -0.68 -17.55
CA GLY A 320 1.82 -2.05 -17.98
C GLY A 320 1.11 -2.09 -19.35
N PRO A 321 0.92 -3.29 -19.92
CA PRO A 321 0.03 -3.48 -21.06
C PRO A 321 -1.43 -3.23 -20.66
N LEU A 322 -2.22 -2.70 -21.61
CA LEU A 322 -3.67 -2.60 -21.51
C LEU A 322 -4.35 -3.78 -22.20
#